data_AF-A0A8T2BHP7-F1
#
_entry.id   AF-A0A8T2BHP7-F1
#
_cell.length_a   1.000
_cell.length_b   1.000
_cell.length_c   1.000
_cell.angle_alpha   90.00
_cell.angle_beta   90.00
_cell.angle_gamma   90.00
#
_symmetry.space_group_name_H-M   'P 1'
#
loop_
_entity.id
_entity.type
_entity.pdbx_description
1 polymer ?
#
loop_
_entity_poly.entity_id
_entity_poly.type
_entity_poly.pdbx_seq_one_letter_code
_entity_poly.pdbx_strand_id
1 'polypeptide(L)'
;MISTANGEVIITNDGATILNKMEVLQPAAKMLVELSKSQDSAAGDGTTNVVVIAGALLKECQSLLSNGIHPTVISDSLHKACVKAIIS
;
A
#
# COMPACT_ATOMS: atom_id res chain seq x y z
N MET A 1 -5.65 -14.25 11.00
CA MET A 1 -6.29 -14.28 12.33
C MET A 1 -5.77 -13.10 13.11
N ILE A 2 -6.66 -12.22 13.56
CA ILE A 2 -6.32 -11.04 14.37
C ILE A 2 -6.98 -11.22 15.73
N SER A 3 -6.20 -11.06 16.80
CA SER A 3 -6.71 -11.03 18.16
C SER A 3 -6.63 -9.59 18.66
N THR A 4 -7.77 -8.99 19.02
CA THR A 4 -7.79 -7.64 19.59
C THR A 4 -7.43 -7.69 21.08
N ALA A 5 -7.06 -6.53 21.66
CA ALA A 5 -6.76 -6.40 23.09
C ALA A 5 -7.93 -6.81 24.01
N ASN A 6 -9.16 -6.78 23.48
CA ASN A 6 -10.38 -7.15 24.21
C ASN A 6 -10.70 -8.67 24.12
N GLY A 7 -9.84 -9.47 23.49
CA GLY A 7 -10.04 -10.91 23.31
C GLY A 7 -10.94 -11.30 22.15
N GLU A 8 -11.31 -10.36 21.28
CA GLU A 8 -12.07 -10.67 20.06
C GLU A 8 -11.13 -11.30 19.01
N VAL A 9 -11.51 -12.48 18.52
CA VAL A 9 -10.77 -13.19 17.45
C VAL A 9 -11.50 -12.97 16.13
N ILE A 10 -10.85 -12.27 15.20
CA ILE A 10 -11.37 -12.01 13.87
C ILE A 10 -10.62 -12.90 12.86
N ILE A 11 -11.39 -13.70 12.12
CA ILE A 11 -10.90 -14.52 11.01
C ILE A 11 -11.46 -13.93 9.73
N THR A 12 -10.59 -13.31 8.94
CA THR A 12 -10.93 -12.74 7.63
C THR A 12 -9.75 -12.94 6.67
N ASN A 13 -10.04 -13.02 5.38
CA ASN A 13 -9.06 -12.98 4.30
C ASN A 13 -9.06 -11.63 3.54
N ASP A 14 -9.95 -10.70 3.89
CA ASP A 14 -10.00 -9.38 3.26
C ASP A 14 -8.89 -8.48 3.81
N GLY A 15 -8.02 -8.02 2.90
CA GLY A 15 -6.87 -7.18 3.21
C GLY A 15 -7.27 -5.84 3.86
N ALA A 16 -8.39 -5.24 3.44
CA ALA A 16 -8.85 -3.97 4.01
C ALA A 16 -9.27 -4.14 5.48
N THR A 17 -10.05 -5.19 5.78
CA THR A 17 -10.44 -5.55 7.15
C THR A 17 -9.23 -5.88 8.01
N ILE A 18 -8.25 -6.59 7.47
CA ILE A 18 -7.00 -6.92 8.19
C ILE A 18 -6.26 -5.64 8.57
N LEU A 19 -6.02 -4.76 7.60
CA LEU A 19 -5.26 -3.52 7.80
C LEU A 19 -5.97 -2.54 8.74
N ASN A 20 -7.30 -2.53 8.75
CA ASN A 20 -8.10 -1.71 9.66
C ASN A 20 -8.04 -2.13 11.12
N LYS A 21 -7.85 -3.44 11.35
CA LYS A 21 -7.80 -4.02 12.70
C LYS A 21 -6.38 -4.10 13.25
N MET A 22 -5.38 -3.88 12.41
CA MET A 22 -3.99 -3.76 12.86
C MET A 22 -3.73 -2.38 13.47
N GLU A 23 -3.18 -2.35 14.68
CA GLU A 23 -2.72 -1.12 15.31
C GLU A 23 -1.40 -0.66 14.67
N VAL A 24 -1.51 0.13 13.60
CA VAL A 24 -0.36 0.67 12.89
C VAL A 24 0.06 2.01 13.48
N LEU A 25 1.23 2.04 14.13
CA LEU A 25 1.77 3.26 14.75
C LEU A 25 2.51 4.16 13.75
N GLN A 26 3.18 3.57 12.76
CA GLN A 26 4.04 4.30 11.83
C GLN A 26 3.21 5.07 10.80
N PRO A 27 3.41 6.40 10.62
CA PRO A 27 2.63 7.20 9.67
C PRO A 27 2.65 6.68 8.23
N ALA A 28 3.80 6.24 7.74
CA ALA A 28 3.92 5.69 6.38
C ALA A 28 3.08 4.42 6.18
N ALA A 29 2.95 3.60 7.23
CA ALA A 29 2.13 2.40 7.17
C ALA A 29 0.62 2.72 7.31
N LYS A 30 0.25 3.82 8.00
CA LYS A 30 -1.13 4.35 7.96
C LYS A 30 -1.53 4.78 6.55
N MET A 31 -0.61 5.37 5.79
CA MET A 31 -0.88 5.72 4.38
C MET A 31 -1.19 4.48 3.53
N LEU A 32 -0.58 3.32 3.80
CA LEU A 32 -0.90 2.07 3.10
C LEU A 32 -2.29 1.53 3.49
N VAL A 33 -2.71 1.70 4.74
CA VAL A 33 -4.06 1.36 5.19
C VAL A 33 -5.09 2.26 4.50
N GLU A 34 -4.82 3.57 4.42
CA GLU A 34 -5.67 4.52 3.70
C GLU A 34 -5.74 4.20 2.20
N LEU A 35 -4.62 3.84 1.57
CA LEU A 35 -4.58 3.39 0.18
C LEU A 35 -5.51 2.20 -0.07
N SER A 36 -5.47 1.18 0.80
CA SER A 36 -6.36 0.02 0.72
C SER A 36 -7.83 0.42 0.84
N LYS A 37 -8.17 1.34 1.75
CA LYS A 37 -9.55 1.85 1.91
C LYS A 37 -10.00 2.65 0.69
N SER A 38 -9.12 3.47 0.12
CA SER A 38 -9.43 4.23 -1.10
C SER A 38 -9.75 3.29 -2.25
N GLN A 39 -8.98 2.21 -2.41
CA GLN A 39 -9.26 1.18 -3.42
C GLN A 39 -10.60 0.48 -3.20
N ASP A 40 -10.91 0.12 -1.95
CA ASP A 40 -12.21 -0.45 -1.57
C ASP A 40 -13.37 0.52 -1.92
N SER A 41 -13.23 1.80 -1.61
CA SER A 41 -14.25 2.82 -1.90
C SER A 41 -14.45 3.10 -3.39
N ALA A 42 -13.39 2.96 -4.19
CA ALA A 42 -13.42 3.30 -5.62
C ALA A 42 -13.85 2.12 -6.50
N ALA A 43 -13.42 0.91 -6.15
CA ALA A 43 -13.61 -0.28 -6.98
C ALA A 43 -14.28 -1.46 -6.25
N GLY A 44 -14.23 -1.50 -4.91
CA GLY A 44 -14.75 -2.61 -4.10
C GLY A 44 -13.96 -3.92 -4.21
N ASP A 45 -12.80 -3.90 -4.89
CA ASP A 45 -11.91 -5.05 -5.08
C ASP A 45 -10.45 -4.58 -5.29
N GLY A 46 -9.50 -5.50 -5.13
CA GLY A 46 -8.07 -5.25 -5.30
C GLY A 46 -7.40 -4.61 -4.08
N THR A 47 -8.07 -4.59 -2.93
CA THR A 47 -7.57 -4.04 -1.65
C THR A 47 -6.24 -4.66 -1.23
N THR A 48 -6.08 -5.97 -1.42
CA THR A 48 -4.82 -6.67 -1.17
C THR A 48 -3.76 -6.34 -2.22
N ASN A 49 -4.14 -6.33 -3.50
CA ASN A 49 -3.20 -6.14 -4.61
C ASN A 49 -2.58 -4.75 -4.60
N VAL A 50 -3.37 -3.71 -4.32
CA VAL A 50 -2.88 -2.33 -4.31
C VAL A 50 -1.80 -2.13 -3.24
N VAL A 51 -1.94 -2.78 -2.08
CA VAL A 51 -0.98 -2.71 -0.98
C VAL A 51 0.31 -3.47 -1.33
N VAL A 52 0.18 -4.65 -1.93
CA VAL A 52 1.34 -5.45 -2.38
C VAL A 52 2.13 -4.70 -3.45
N ILE A 53 1.46 -4.10 -4.43
CA ILE A 53 2.10 -3.29 -5.48
C ILE A 53 2.82 -2.08 -4.88
N ALA A 54 2.16 -1.34 -3.97
CA ALA A 54 2.79 -0.21 -3.29
C ALA A 54 4.05 -0.61 -2.52
N GLY A 55 4.01 -1.75 -1.81
CA GLY A 55 5.17 -2.29 -1.10
C GLY A 55 6.33 -2.66 -2.04
N ALA A 56 6.03 -3.29 -3.18
CA ALA A 56 7.04 -3.62 -4.18
C ALA A 56 7.67 -2.37 -4.82
N LEU A 57 6.85 -1.37 -5.17
CA LEU A 57 7.33 -0.09 -5.71
C LEU A 57 8.22 0.65 -4.71
N LEU A 58 7.85 0.68 -3.42
CA LEU A 58 8.67 1.32 -2.38
C LEU A 58 10.02 0.62 -2.20
N LYS A 59 10.06 -0.71 -2.30
CA LYS A 59 11.32 -1.48 -2.27
C LYS A 59 12.25 -1.12 -3.43
N GLU A 60 11.71 -0.98 -4.63
CA GLU A 60 12.49 -0.52 -5.79
C GLU A 60 12.93 0.94 -5.64
N CYS A 61 12.06 1.82 -5.12
CA CYS A 61 12.44 3.20 -4.81
C CYS A 61 13.63 3.25 -3.85
N GLN A 62 13.66 2.39 -2.83
CA GLN A 62 14.77 2.31 -1.89
C GLN A 62 16.10 1.96 -2.58
N SER A 63 16.07 1.04 -3.56
CA SER A 63 17.24 0.70 -4.37
C SER A 63 17.72 1.91 -5.19
N LEU A 64 16.81 2.63 -5.83
CA LEU A 64 17.12 3.84 -6.61
C LEU A 64 17.70 4.96 -5.75
N LEU A 65 17.16 5.17 -4.55
CA LEU A 65 17.69 6.12 -3.56
C LEU A 65 19.10 5.75 -3.12
N SER A 66 19.36 4.46 -2.89
CA SER A 66 20.69 3.96 -2.51
C SER A 66 21.74 4.17 -3.61
N ASN A 67 21.30 4.20 -4.87
CA ASN A 67 22.12 4.54 -6.04
C ASN A 67 22.29 6.06 -6.25
N GLY A 68 21.80 6.89 -5.33
CA GLY A 68 21.98 8.35 -5.37
C GLY A 68 20.99 9.09 -6.27
N ILE A 69 19.91 8.45 -6.72
CA ILE A 69 18.88 9.11 -7.53
C ILE A 69 17.99 9.98 -6.64
N HIS A 70 17.79 11.24 -7.02
CA HIS A 70 17.00 12.18 -6.24
C HIS A 70 15.52 11.74 -6.15
N PRO A 71 14.86 11.77 -4.97
CA PRO A 71 13.49 11.31 -4.78
C PRO A 71 12.47 11.94 -5.76
N THR A 72 12.62 13.23 -6.07
CA THR A 72 11.77 13.94 -7.04
C THR A 72 11.82 13.29 -8.43
N VAL A 73 13.00 12.88 -8.88
CA VAL A 73 13.17 12.22 -10.19
C VAL A 73 12.46 10.87 -10.20
N ILE A 74 12.55 10.12 -9.09
CA ILE A 74 11.86 8.84 -8.94
C ILE A 74 10.34 9.05 -9.00
N SER A 75 9.82 10.02 -8.23
CA SER A 75 8.39 10.37 -8.22
C SER A 75 7.87 10.75 -9.61
N ASP A 76 8.55 11.67 -10.29
CA ASP A 76 8.17 12.11 -11.64
C ASP A 76 8.20 10.95 -12.65
N SER A 77 9.19 10.07 -12.53
CA SER A 77 9.34 8.91 -13.42
C SER A 77 8.27 7.85 -13.16
N LEU A 78 7.92 7.58 -11.90
CA LEU A 78 6.82 6.68 -11.55
C LEU A 78 5.48 7.20 -12.07
N HIS A 79 5.24 8.51 -12.00
CA HIS A 79 4.02 9.11 -12.56
C HIS A 79 3.95 8.90 -14.08
N LYS A 80 5.04 9.17 -14.81
CA LYS A 80 5.14 8.92 -16.26
C LYS A 80 4.95 7.45 -16.62
N ALA A 81 5.56 6.55 -15.84
CA ALA A 81 5.44 5.10 -16.03
C ALA A 81 4.00 4.62 -15.82
N CYS A 82 3.31 5.14 -14.79
CA CYS A 82 1.91 4.84 -14.51
C CYS A 82 1.01 5.22 -15.69
N VAL A 83 1.14 6.45 -16.22
CA VAL A 83 0.38 6.90 -17.40
C VAL A 83 0.62 5.97 -18.59
N LYS A 84 1.87 5.57 -18.82
CA LYS A 84 2.20 4.66 -19.93
C LYS A 84 1.65 3.25 -19.73
N ALA A 85 1.62 2.74 -18.50
CA ALA A 85 1.12 1.40 -18.18
C ALA A 85 -0.40 1.26 -18.36
N ILE A 86 -1.16 2.35 -18.19
CA ILE A 86 -2.63 2.35 -18.38
C ILE A 86 -3.02 2.31 -19.86
N ILE A 87 -2.15 2.83 -20.74
CA ILE A 87 -2.42 2.95 -22.19
C ILE A 87 -1.90 1.71 -22.96
N SER A 88 -1.10 0.86 -22.31
CA SER A 88 -0.56 -0.38 -22.87
C SER A 88 -1.47 -1.57 -22.61
#